data_AF-A0A6L7M1D8-F1
#
_entry.id   AF-A0A6L7M1D8-F1
#
_cell.length_a   1.000
_cell.length_b   1.000
_cell.length_c   1.000
_cell.angle_alpha   90.00
_cell.angle_beta   90.00
_cell.angle_gamma   90.00
#
_symmetry.space_group_name_H-M   'P 1'
#
loop_
_entity.id
_entity.type
_entity.pdbx_description
1 polymer ?
#
loop_
_entity_poly.entity_id
_entity_poly.type
_entity_poly.pdbx_seq_one_letter_code
_entity_poly.pdbx_strand_id
1 'polypeptide(L)'
;MKCLNAAISAGLVLLALLHLGVPARPYLLIGMYGCGAALALITLIPGVGQWPARILAVCATACMLFFFAGFFQMAPRLGEAWYAVHLPALGQLIAAFAMLPVLSEYSCLMKADCVQARKARGFFSVPERLRF
;
A
#
# COMPACT_ATOMS: atom_id res chain seq x y z
N MET A 1 13.86 2.54 3.41
CA MET A 1 12.47 2.42 2.95
C MET A 1 11.61 3.65 3.24
N LYS A 2 11.75 4.32 4.41
CA LYS A 2 10.96 5.53 4.74
C LYS A 2 11.01 6.64 3.67
N CYS A 3 12.19 6.94 3.10
CA CYS A 3 12.33 7.92 2.02
C CYS A 3 11.60 7.50 0.73
N LEU A 4 11.61 6.20 0.41
CA LEU A 4 10.89 5.66 -0.75
C LEU A 4 9.37 5.79 -0.56
N ASN A 5 8.85 5.45 0.62
CA ASN A 5 7.43 5.59 0.92
C ASN A 5 6.97 7.05 0.95
N ALA A 6 7.83 7.98 1.37
CA ALA A 6 7.58 9.42 1.28
C ALA A 6 7.51 9.90 -0.18
N ALA A 7 8.41 9.41 -1.05
CA ALA A 7 8.37 9.71 -2.48
C ALA A 7 7.11 9.13 -3.14
N ILE A 8 6.69 7.92 -2.74
CA ILE A 8 5.45 7.29 -3.21
C ILE A 8 4.23 8.07 -2.75
N SER A 9 4.16 8.50 -1.48
CA SER A 9 3.04 9.32 -1.01
C SER A 9 2.98 10.66 -1.75
N ALA A 10 4.13 11.31 -1.97
CA ALA A 10 4.19 12.55 -2.74
C ALA A 10 3.74 12.34 -4.20
N GLY A 11 4.17 11.24 -4.83
CA GLY A 11 3.76 10.86 -6.18
C GLY A 11 2.27 10.58 -6.30
N LEU A 12 1.66 9.88 -5.34
CA LEU A 12 0.22 9.61 -5.30
C LEU A 12 -0.60 10.88 -5.07
N VAL A 13 -0.13 11.80 -4.23
CA VAL A 13 -0.75 13.12 -4.03
C VAL A 13 -0.67 13.94 -5.32
N LEU A 14 0.49 13.96 -5.98
CA LEU A 14 0.66 14.64 -7.26
C LEU A 14 -0.28 14.07 -8.33
N LEU A 15 -0.42 12.74 -8.41
CA LEU A 15 -1.37 12.09 -9.31
C LEU A 15 -2.82 12.46 -8.98
N ALA A 16 -3.17 12.55 -7.70
CA ALA A 16 -4.51 12.98 -7.27
C ALA A 16 -4.80 14.41 -7.72
N LEU A 17 -3.82 15.32 -7.57
CA LEU A 17 -3.92 16.71 -8.04
C LEU A 17 -4.02 16.80 -9.57
N LEU A 18 -3.26 15.98 -10.31
CA LEU A 18 -3.31 15.95 -11.77
C LEU A 18 -4.70 15.54 -12.28
N HIS A 19 -5.39 14.64 -11.56
CA HIS A 19 -6.73 14.17 -11.92
C HIS A 19 -7.85 15.15 -11.54
N LEU A 20 -7.59 16.24 -10.80
CA LEU A 20 -8.58 17.33 -10.62
C LEU A 20 -8.94 18.03 -11.94
N GLY A 21 -8.03 18.01 -12.93
CA GLY A 21 -8.25 18.64 -14.24
C GLY A 21 -9.03 17.77 -15.23
N VAL A 22 -9.38 16.52 -14.89
CA VAL A 22 -10.02 15.57 -15.82
C VAL A 22 -11.53 15.48 -15.53
N PRO A 23 -12.41 15.82 -16.50
CA PRO A 23 -13.86 15.88 -16.27
C PRO A 23 -14.55 14.51 -16.08
N ALA A 24 -13.85 13.40 -16.31
CA ALA A 24 -14.41 12.05 -16.21
C ALA A 24 -14.23 11.47 -14.78
N ARG A 25 -15.29 11.56 -13.96
CA ARG A 25 -15.40 10.94 -12.62
C ARG A 25 -14.23 11.24 -11.65
N PRO A 26 -13.91 12.52 -11.40
CA PRO A 26 -12.73 12.92 -10.63
C PRO A 26 -12.77 12.41 -9.17
N TYR A 27 -13.93 12.42 -8.53
CA TYR A 27 -14.04 12.17 -7.08
C TYR A 27 -13.63 10.75 -6.65
N LEU A 28 -13.96 9.73 -7.44
CA LEU A 28 -13.63 8.34 -7.11
C LEU A 28 -12.14 8.05 -7.27
N LEU A 29 -11.51 8.54 -8.35
CA LEU A 29 -10.08 8.38 -8.56
C LEU A 29 -9.27 9.17 -7.51
N ILE A 30 -9.66 10.43 -7.25
CA ILE A 30 -9.00 11.26 -6.23
C ILE A 30 -9.09 10.60 -4.86
N GLY A 31 -10.25 10.07 -4.48
CA GLY A 31 -10.43 9.34 -3.23
C GLY A 31 -9.53 8.12 -3.11
N MET A 32 -9.37 7.35 -4.20
CA MET A 32 -8.49 6.17 -4.21
C MET A 32 -7.01 6.54 -4.10
N TYR A 33 -6.54 7.53 -4.87
CA TYR A 33 -5.16 8.01 -4.77
C TYR A 33 -4.87 8.62 -3.40
N GLY A 34 -5.82 9.36 -2.83
CA GLY A 34 -5.73 9.90 -1.48
C GLY A 34 -5.66 8.81 -0.41
N CYS A 35 -6.46 7.74 -0.55
CA CYS A 35 -6.41 6.58 0.34
C CYS A 35 -5.04 5.88 0.27
N GLY A 36 -4.52 5.65 -0.94
CA GLY A 36 -3.17 5.10 -1.14
C GLY A 36 -2.07 5.99 -0.53
N ALA A 37 -2.18 7.31 -0.68
CA ALA A 37 -1.24 8.26 -0.09
C ALA A 37 -1.30 8.25 1.45
N ALA A 38 -2.49 8.19 2.04
CA ALA A 38 -2.68 8.06 3.48
C ALA A 38 -2.08 6.75 4.01
N LEU A 39 -2.32 5.64 3.32
CA LEU A 39 -1.73 4.33 3.63
C LEU A 39 -0.19 4.37 3.57
N ALA A 40 0.40 5.08 2.61
CA ALA A 40 1.85 5.28 2.55
C ALA A 40 2.35 6.17 3.71
N LEU A 41 1.64 7.26 4.04
CA LEU A 41 1.97 8.17 5.14
C LEU A 41 1.95 7.48 6.51
N ILE A 42 0.98 6.59 6.74
CA ILE A 42 0.88 5.84 8.00
C ILE A 42 2.12 4.97 8.23
N THR A 43 2.81 4.51 7.17
CA THR A 43 4.08 3.77 7.33
C THR A 43 5.24 4.62 7.90
N LEU A 44 5.14 5.95 7.83
CA LEU A 44 6.15 6.83 8.43
C LEU A 44 5.96 6.99 9.94
N ILE A 45 4.77 6.70 10.47
CA ILE A 45 4.46 6.84 11.90
C ILE A 45 5.11 5.68 12.66
N PRO A 46 6.05 5.94 13.59
CA PRO A 46 6.64 4.88 14.40
C PRO A 46 5.65 4.37 15.44
N GLY A 47 5.63 3.05 15.68
CA GLY A 47 4.83 2.44 16.76
C GLY A 47 3.45 1.93 16.36
N VAL A 48 3.20 1.66 15.08
CA VAL A 48 1.97 0.99 14.64
C VAL A 48 1.96 -0.44 15.18
N GLY A 49 0.99 -0.76 16.04
CA GLY A 49 0.84 -2.11 16.60
C GLY A 49 0.46 -3.17 15.57
N GLN A 50 0.55 -4.44 15.96
CA GLN A 50 0.32 -5.59 15.07
C GLN A 50 -1.11 -5.68 14.48
N TRP A 51 -2.13 -5.40 15.28
CA TRP A 51 -3.53 -5.40 14.82
C TRP A 51 -3.81 -4.33 13.75
N PRO A 52 -3.47 -3.05 13.96
CA PRO A 52 -3.65 -2.05 12.92
C PRO A 52 -2.78 -2.32 11.69
N ALA A 53 -1.54 -2.83 11.84
CA ALA A 53 -0.69 -3.18 10.70
C ALA A 53 -1.33 -4.23 9.77
N ARG A 54 -2.06 -5.21 10.32
CA ARG A 54 -2.81 -6.21 9.54
C ARG A 54 -3.95 -5.59 8.74
N ILE A 55 -4.75 -4.74 9.39
CA ILE A 55 -5.87 -4.06 8.74
C ILE A 55 -5.34 -3.15 7.62
N LEU A 56 -4.27 -2.39 7.90
CA LEU A 56 -3.61 -1.53 6.92
C LEU A 56 -3.03 -2.32 5.75
N ALA A 57 -2.43 -3.50 5.99
CA ALA A 57 -1.95 -4.38 4.92
C ALA A 57 -3.09 -4.87 4.02
N VAL A 58 -4.22 -5.29 4.61
CA VAL A 58 -5.41 -5.70 3.85
C VAL A 58 -5.98 -4.53 3.05
N CYS A 59 -6.10 -3.36 3.67
CA CYS A 59 -6.56 -2.13 3.01
C CYS A 59 -5.63 -1.72 1.85
N ALA A 60 -4.31 -1.76 2.05
CA ALA A 60 -3.33 -1.48 0.99
C ALA A 60 -3.41 -2.49 -0.15
N THR A 61 -3.63 -3.78 0.15
CA THR A 61 -3.83 -4.82 -0.86
C THR A 61 -5.11 -4.57 -1.66
N ALA A 62 -6.22 -4.27 -0.97
CA ALA A 62 -7.47 -3.94 -1.63
C ALA A 62 -7.31 -2.71 -2.53
N CYS A 63 -6.67 -1.65 -2.03
CA CYS A 63 -6.39 -0.42 -2.77
C CYS A 63 -5.57 -0.71 -4.05
N MET A 64 -4.51 -1.53 -3.93
CA MET A 64 -3.71 -1.99 -5.06
C MET A 64 -4.54 -2.75 -6.10
N LEU A 65 -5.41 -3.66 -5.67
CA LEU A 65 -6.32 -4.40 -6.57
C LEU A 65 -7.31 -3.47 -7.29
N PHE A 66 -7.82 -2.46 -6.59
CA PHE A 66 -8.70 -1.46 -7.21
C PHE A 66 -7.97 -0.61 -8.27
N PHE A 67 -6.70 -0.26 -8.05
CA PHE A 67 -5.89 0.40 -9.09
C PHE A 67 -5.73 -0.48 -10.33
N PHE A 68 -5.45 -1.78 -10.17
CA PHE A 68 -5.41 -2.71 -11.30
C PHE A 68 -6.77 -2.88 -11.97
N ALA A 69 -7.86 -2.98 -11.21
CA ALA A 69 -9.20 -3.11 -11.75
C ALA A 69 -9.58 -1.88 -12.60
N GLY A 70 -9.24 -0.68 -12.12
CA GLY A 70 -9.36 0.55 -12.90
C GLY A 70 -8.58 0.49 -14.21
N PHE A 71 -7.32 0.04 -14.14
CA PHE A 71 -6.48 -0.09 -15.33
C PHE A 71 -7.09 -1.06 -16.34
N PHE A 72 -7.54 -2.25 -15.90
CA PHE A 72 -8.17 -3.24 -16.78
C PHE A 72 -9.51 -2.76 -17.36
N GLN A 73 -10.24 -1.89 -16.66
CA GLN A 73 -11.44 -1.25 -17.21
C GLN A 73 -11.10 -0.25 -18.32
N MET A 74 -9.95 0.41 -18.23
CA MET A 74 -9.48 1.37 -19.23
C MET A 74 -8.76 0.67 -20.40
N ALA A 75 -8.05 -0.45 -20.15
CA ALA A 75 -7.30 -1.26 -21.09
C ALA A 75 -7.98 -1.46 -22.47
N PRO A 76 -9.25 -1.90 -22.56
CA PRO A 76 -9.91 -2.10 -23.86
C PRO A 76 -10.13 -0.80 -24.65
N ARG A 77 -10.15 0.36 -24.00
CA ARG A 77 -10.35 1.69 -24.62
C ARG A 77 -9.05 2.35 -25.08
N LEU A 78 -7.88 1.79 -24.72
CA LEU A 78 -6.59 2.33 -25.14
C LEU A 78 -6.38 2.25 -26.65
N GLY A 79 -6.98 1.26 -27.33
CA GLY A 79 -6.86 1.11 -28.78
C GLY A 79 -7.55 2.24 -29.56
N GLU A 80 -8.73 2.68 -29.10
CA GLU A 80 -9.56 3.66 -29.82
C GLU A 80 -9.32 5.11 -29.36
N ALA A 81 -9.00 5.32 -28.08
CA ALA A 81 -8.92 6.64 -27.48
C ALA A 81 -7.58 6.90 -26.78
N TRP A 82 -6.48 6.37 -27.34
CA TRP A 82 -5.13 6.45 -26.76
C TRP A 82 -4.82 7.83 -26.15
N TYR A 83 -4.96 8.92 -26.90
CA TYR A 83 -4.65 10.28 -26.45
C TYR A 83 -5.49 10.79 -25.27
N ALA A 84 -6.68 10.23 -25.02
CA ALA A 84 -7.54 10.63 -23.91
C ALA A 84 -7.37 9.73 -22.67
N VAL A 85 -7.04 8.44 -22.85
CA VAL A 85 -7.00 7.45 -21.75
C VAL A 85 -5.61 6.92 -21.38
N HIS A 86 -4.55 7.24 -22.13
CA HIS A 86 -3.18 6.77 -21.81
C HIS A 86 -2.68 7.26 -20.45
N LEU A 87 -2.85 8.54 -20.13
CA LEU A 87 -2.37 9.16 -18.89
C LEU A 87 -3.05 8.58 -17.63
N PRO A 88 -4.39 8.46 -17.55
CA PRO A 88 -5.03 7.85 -16.37
C PRO A 88 -4.73 6.35 -16.26
N ALA A 89 -4.64 5.62 -17.37
CA ALA A 89 -4.30 4.20 -17.35
C ALA A 89 -2.87 3.96 -16.84
N LEU A 90 -1.89 4.71 -17.35
CA LEU A 90 -0.51 4.67 -16.85
C LEU A 90 -0.44 5.08 -15.38
N GLY A 91 -1.18 6.11 -14.98
CA GLY A 91 -1.22 6.57 -13.60
C GLY A 91 -1.74 5.49 -12.64
N GLN A 92 -2.79 4.76 -13.00
CA GLN A 92 -3.32 3.65 -12.22
C GLN A 92 -2.34 2.46 -12.17
N LEU A 93 -1.68 2.14 -13.28
CA LEU A 93 -0.69 1.07 -13.33
C LEU A 93 0.51 1.38 -12.42
N ILE A 94 1.07 2.59 -12.53
CA ILE A 94 2.20 3.03 -11.72
C ILE A 94 1.80 3.06 -10.23
N ALA A 95 0.62 3.56 -9.90
CA ALA A 95 0.12 3.58 -8.53
C ALA A 95 -0.04 2.18 -7.93
N ALA A 96 -0.53 1.21 -8.72
CA ALA A 96 -0.63 -0.18 -8.26
C ALA A 96 0.74 -0.75 -7.89
N PHE A 97 1.75 -0.56 -8.74
CA PHE A 97 3.12 -1.01 -8.44
C PHE A 97 3.76 -0.24 -7.27
N ALA A 98 3.46 1.05 -7.13
CA ALA A 98 3.96 1.86 -6.03
C ALA A 98 3.43 1.40 -4.66
N MET A 99 2.30 0.69 -4.61
CA MET A 99 1.77 0.11 -3.37
C MET A 99 2.53 -1.15 -2.90
N LEU A 100 3.33 -1.81 -3.76
CA LEU A 100 4.14 -2.98 -3.39
C LEU A 100 5.14 -2.72 -2.25
N PRO A 101 6.01 -1.69 -2.31
CA PRO A 101 6.92 -1.38 -1.22
C PRO A 101 6.19 -0.96 0.06
N VAL A 102 5.02 -0.30 -0.06
CA VAL A 102 4.16 0.02 1.09
C VAL A 102 3.67 -1.27 1.77
N LEU A 103 3.25 -2.27 0.98
CA LEU A 103 2.85 -3.59 1.47
C LEU A 103 4.01 -4.37 2.10
N SER A 104 5.21 -4.23 1.53
CA SER A 104 6.43 -4.84 2.03
C SER A 104 6.75 -4.35 3.44
N GLU A 105 6.61 -3.04 3.70
CA GLU A 105 6.80 -2.46 5.03
C GLU A 105 5.77 -2.96 6.05
N TYR A 106 4.48 -2.99 5.70
CA TYR A 106 3.46 -3.55 6.59
C TYR A 106 3.71 -5.03 6.90
N SER A 107 4.19 -5.80 5.91
CA SER A 107 4.58 -7.20 6.09
C SER A 107 5.82 -7.34 6.98
N CYS A 108 6.78 -6.42 6.86
CA CYS A 108 7.97 -6.37 7.70
C CYS A 108 7.62 -6.02 9.15
N LEU A 109 6.74 -5.05 9.40
CA LEU A 109 6.25 -4.72 10.75
C LEU A 109 5.61 -5.93 11.42
N MET A 110 4.74 -6.65 10.70
CA MET A 110 4.14 -7.89 11.21
C MET A 110 5.18 -8.98 11.52
N LYS A 111 6.23 -9.11 10.70
CA LYS A 111 7.30 -10.09 10.92
C LYS A 111 8.22 -9.70 12.08
N ALA A 112 8.56 -8.42 12.23
CA ALA A 112 9.42 -7.93 13.31
C ALA A 112 8.80 -8.20 14.68
N ASP A 113 7.50 -7.94 14.84
CA ASP A 113 6.77 -8.25 16.06
C ASP A 113 6.64 -9.76 16.29
N CYS A 114 6.47 -10.57 15.25
CA CYS A 114 6.52 -12.03 15.38
C CYS A 114 7.90 -12.53 15.87
N VAL A 115 9.00 -11.94 15.40
CA VAL A 115 10.35 -12.26 15.88
C VAL A 115 10.53 -11.81 17.33
N GLN A 116 9.99 -10.66 17.71
CA GLN A 116 10.07 -10.13 19.07
C GLN A 116 9.18 -10.92 20.05
N ALA A 117 7.97 -11.30 19.63
CA ALA A 117 7.07 -12.18 20.36
C ALA A 117 7.60 -13.63 20.46
N ARG A 118 8.32 -14.11 19.43
CA ARG A 118 9.02 -15.42 19.44
C ARG A 118 10.29 -15.39 20.28
N LYS A 119 11.03 -14.28 20.33
CA LYS A 119 12.13 -14.07 21.28
C LYS A 119 11.61 -13.98 22.72
N ALA A 120 10.48 -13.31 22.95
CA ALA A 120 9.82 -13.26 24.26
C ALA A 120 9.25 -14.63 24.68
N ARG A 121 8.82 -15.46 23.71
CA ARG A 121 8.46 -16.88 23.89
C ARG A 121 9.61 -17.84 23.53
N GLY A 122 10.85 -17.40 23.70
CA GLY A 122 12.07 -18.17 23.43
C GLY A 122 12.24 -19.32 24.41
N PHE A 123 11.58 -20.43 24.10
CA PHE A 123 11.55 -21.73 24.77
C PHE A 123 12.90 -22.48 24.64
N PHE A 124 13.94 -21.94 25.26
CA PHE A 124 14.98 -22.75 25.91
C PHE A 124 14.62 -22.92 27.41
N SER A 125 13.33 -23.06 27.72
CA SER A 125 12.86 -23.41 29.06
C SER A 125 12.86 -24.93 29.20
N VAL A 126 14.00 -25.48 29.64
CA VAL A 126 14.03 -26.80 30.27
C VAL A 126 13.31 -26.66 31.62
N PRO A 127 12.27 -27.46 31.92
CA PRO A 127 11.66 -27.42 33.25
C PRO A 127 12.67 -27.90 34.30
N GLU A 128 12.87 -27.14 35.38
CA GLU A 128 13.79 -27.46 36.49
C GLU A 128 13.45 -28.76 37.27
N ARG A 129 12.43 -29.52 36.87
CA ARG A 129 11.98 -30.76 37.52
C ARG A 129 12.59 -32.06 36.96
N LEU A 130 13.57 -31.99 36.07
CA LEU A 130 14.24 -33.17 35.51
C LEU A 130 15.77 -33.14 35.75
N ARG A 131 16.18 -32.76 36.97
CA ARG A 131 17.52 -33.12 37.48
C ARG A 131 17.37 -34.45 38.22
N PHE A 132 17.73 -35.54 37.54
CA PHE A 132 18.07 -36.80 38.19
C PHE A 132 19.44 -36.69 38.85
#